data_AF-A0A8J8K438-F1
#
_entry.id   AF-A0A8J8K438-F1
#
_cell.length_a   1.000
_cell.length_b   1.000
_cell.length_c   1.000
_cell.angle_alpha   90.00
_cell.angle_beta   90.00
_cell.angle_gamma   90.00
#
_symmetry.space_group_name_H-M   'P 1'
#
loop_
_entity.id
_entity.type
_entity.pdbx_description
1 polymer ?
#
loop_
_entity_poly.entity_id
_entity_poly.type
_entity_poly.pdbx_seq_one_letter_code
_entity_poly.pdbx_strand_id
1 'polypeptide(L)'
;MQQSKNLLTKKISEKTQIQGVVVSSRRVYVYSDEVDLEIRLENLLLNLLEENGPLTRGELVALTHIPRSTLYDNLAKMISRGLIIKESVPRDTRGRPKILFKKA
;
A
#
# COMPACT_ATOMS: atom_id res chain seq x y z
N MET A 1 12.65 -16.29 23.84
CA MET A 1 11.46 -17.11 23.52
C MET A 1 10.71 -16.48 22.36
N GLN A 2 10.34 -17.33 21.40
CA GLN A 2 9.54 -17.13 20.20
C GLN A 2 9.75 -15.86 19.35
N GLN A 3 10.50 -16.08 18.26
CA GLN A 3 10.35 -15.34 17.00
C GLN A 3 8.92 -15.52 16.47
N SER A 4 8.05 -14.56 16.72
CA SER A 4 6.77 -14.45 16.00
C SER A 4 7.02 -13.69 14.70
N LYS A 5 7.73 -14.31 13.76
CA LYS A 5 7.74 -13.84 12.36
C LYS A 5 6.28 -13.85 11.90
N ASN A 6 5.72 -12.65 11.72
CA ASN A 6 4.34 -12.43 11.31
C ASN A 6 4.01 -13.33 10.11
N LEU A 7 3.04 -14.22 10.26
CA LEU A 7 2.59 -15.15 9.20
C LEU A 7 2.16 -14.40 7.92
N LEU A 8 1.79 -13.11 8.09
CA LEU A 8 1.44 -12.12 7.06
C LEU A 8 2.52 -11.97 5.97
N THR A 9 3.78 -11.75 6.34
CA THR A 9 4.88 -11.60 5.37
C THR A 9 5.27 -12.93 4.76
N LYS A 10 5.15 -14.04 5.51
CA LYS A 10 5.51 -15.36 5.00
C LYS A 10 4.58 -15.84 3.89
N LYS A 11 3.26 -15.65 4.02
CA LYS A 11 2.29 -16.07 2.98
C LYS A 11 2.28 -15.12 1.77
N ILE A 12 2.42 -13.81 1.96
CA ILE A 12 2.49 -12.85 0.83
C ILE A 12 3.82 -13.01 0.07
N SER A 13 4.91 -13.40 0.75
CA SER A 13 6.22 -13.68 0.14
C SER A 13 6.25 -14.93 -0.74
N GLU A 14 5.26 -15.82 -0.64
CA GLU A 14 5.21 -17.06 -1.43
C GLU A 14 4.29 -16.88 -2.65
N LYS A 15 4.76 -16.10 -3.64
CA LYS A 15 4.26 -16.12 -5.04
C LYS A 15 2.75 -15.94 -5.24
N THR A 16 2.00 -15.36 -4.31
CA THR A 16 0.54 -15.23 -4.51
C THR A 16 0.24 -13.93 -5.25
N GLN A 17 -0.08 -14.05 -6.52
CA GLN A 17 -0.52 -12.94 -7.37
C GLN A 17 -1.88 -12.45 -6.85
N ILE A 18 -1.96 -11.21 -6.35
CA ILE A 18 -3.24 -10.62 -5.90
C ILE A 18 -4.18 -10.56 -7.12
N GLN A 19 -5.27 -11.33 -7.11
CA GLN A 19 -6.19 -11.44 -8.26
C GLN A 19 -7.22 -10.31 -8.29
N GLY A 20 -7.56 -9.74 -7.13
CA GLY A 20 -8.50 -8.63 -7.05
C GLY A 20 -8.60 -8.03 -5.65
N VAL A 21 -8.91 -6.74 -5.59
CA VAL A 21 -9.18 -6.02 -4.34
C VAL A 21 -10.56 -5.38 -4.44
N VAL A 22 -11.50 -5.81 -3.58
CA VAL A 22 -12.78 -5.13 -3.42
C VAL A 22 -12.66 -4.15 -2.27
N VAL A 23 -12.91 -2.88 -2.57
CA VAL A 23 -12.94 -1.81 -1.57
C VAL A 23 -14.39 -1.47 -1.24
N SER A 24 -14.80 -1.72 0.00
CA SER A 24 -16.09 -1.24 0.53
C SER A 24 -15.84 -0.33 1.73
N SER A 25 -16.22 0.95 1.59
CA SER A 25 -16.19 2.00 2.60
C SER A 25 -14.80 2.31 3.21
N ARG A 26 -14.16 1.36 3.90
CA ARG A 26 -12.80 1.42 4.49
C ARG A 26 -12.11 0.05 4.62
N ARG A 27 -12.78 -1.00 4.13
CA ARG A 27 -12.34 -2.40 4.22
C ARG A 27 -11.84 -2.83 2.85
N VAL A 28 -10.77 -3.61 2.86
CA VAL A 28 -10.19 -4.23 1.67
C VAL A 28 -10.35 -5.72 1.83
N TYR A 29 -11.06 -6.31 0.89
CA TYR A 29 -11.09 -7.76 0.69
C TYR A 29 -10.04 -8.07 -0.38
N VAL A 30 -8.95 -8.68 0.03
CA VAL A 30 -7.90 -9.15 -0.88
C VAL A 30 -8.29 -10.56 -1.29
N TYR A 31 -8.67 -10.76 -2.55
CA TYR A 31 -8.89 -12.09 -3.09
C TYR A 31 -7.55 -12.67 -3.53
N SER A 32 -7.10 -13.70 -2.81
CA SER A 32 -6.14 -14.67 -3.32
C SER A 32 -6.79 -16.05 -3.29
N ASP A 33 -6.27 -16.99 -4.07
CA ASP A 33 -6.80 -18.37 -4.19
C ASP A 33 -6.96 -19.11 -2.85
N GLU A 34 -6.42 -18.58 -1.75
CA GLU A 34 -6.41 -19.22 -0.43
C GLU A 34 -7.01 -18.41 0.72
N VAL A 35 -7.33 -17.12 0.56
CA VAL A 35 -7.57 -16.23 1.72
C VAL A 35 -8.59 -15.12 1.46
N ASP A 36 -9.79 -15.24 2.06
CA ASP A 36 -10.74 -14.15 2.26
C ASP A 36 -10.48 -13.48 3.62
N LEU A 37 -9.61 -12.46 3.67
CA LEU A 37 -9.35 -11.69 4.92
C LEU A 37 -9.84 -10.25 4.81
N GLU A 38 -10.56 -9.81 5.84
CA GLU A 38 -10.92 -8.41 6.03
C GLU A 38 -9.74 -7.66 6.65
N ILE A 39 -9.08 -6.82 5.86
CA ILE A 39 -7.97 -5.98 6.33
C ILE A 39 -8.37 -4.50 6.19
N ARG A 40 -7.97 -3.68 7.16
CA ARG A 40 -8.06 -2.22 7.02
C ARG A 40 -7.09 -1.77 5.91
N LEU A 41 -7.58 -0.97 4.96
CA LEU A 41 -6.78 -0.43 3.86
C LEU A 41 -5.48 0.23 4.34
N GLU A 42 -5.55 0.97 5.45
CA GLU A 42 -4.40 1.62 6.07
C GLU A 42 -3.27 0.63 6.40
N ASN A 43 -3.60 -0.54 6.94
CA ASN A 43 -2.61 -1.56 7.29
C ASN A 43 -1.99 -2.19 6.03
N LEU A 44 -2.80 -2.44 5.00
CA LEU A 44 -2.31 -2.93 3.71
C LEU A 44 -1.29 -1.94 3.11
N LEU A 45 -1.63 -0.66 3.09
CA LEU A 45 -0.74 0.38 2.53
C LEU A 45 0.54 0.56 3.35
N LEU A 46 0.46 0.48 4.68
CA LEU A 46 1.65 0.55 5.53
C LEU A 46 2.59 -0.63 5.28
N ASN A 47 2.06 -1.85 5.21
CA ASN A 47 2.86 -3.03 4.92
C ASN A 47 3.52 -2.94 3.54
N LEU A 48 2.78 -2.51 2.51
CA LEU A 48 3.34 -2.31 1.17
C LEU A 48 4.46 -1.28 1.15
N LEU A 49 4.29 -0.16 1.86
CA LEU A 49 5.31 0.88 1.96
C LEU A 49 6.52 0.46 2.82
N GLU A 50 6.34 -0.46 3.75
CA GLU A 50 7.43 -1.04 4.54
C GLU A 50 8.23 -2.07 3.74
N GLU A 51 7.55 -2.91 2.95
CA GLU A 51 8.18 -3.99 2.18
C GLU A 51 8.78 -3.50 0.85
N ASN A 52 8.11 -2.55 0.18
CA ASN A 52 8.42 -2.14 -1.20
C ASN A 52 8.68 -0.63 -1.33
N GLY A 53 8.56 0.14 -0.25
CA GLY A 53 8.70 1.60 -0.28
C GLY A 53 10.14 2.09 -0.50
N PRO A 54 10.31 3.34 -0.98
CA PRO A 54 9.27 4.34 -1.28
C PRO A 54 8.54 4.10 -2.60
N LEU A 55 7.21 4.24 -2.60
CA LEU A 55 6.37 4.02 -3.79
C LEU A 55 5.63 5.29 -4.21
N THR A 56 5.38 5.43 -5.51
CA THR A 56 4.41 6.37 -6.06
C THR A 56 3.00 5.87 -5.88
N ARG A 57 2.03 6.79 -5.93
CA ARG A 57 0.61 6.41 -6.01
C ARG A 57 0.29 5.56 -7.24
N GLY A 58 1.03 5.71 -8.35
CA GLY A 58 0.85 4.87 -9.54
C GLY A 58 1.27 3.42 -9.30
N GLU A 59 2.41 3.22 -8.64
CA GLU A 59 2.86 1.89 -8.22
C GLU A 59 1.89 1.27 -7.19
N LEU A 60 1.37 2.06 -6.25
CA LEU A 60 0.33 1.59 -5.33
C LEU A 60 -0.95 1.15 -6.07
N VAL A 61 -1.39 1.88 -7.10
CA VAL A 61 -2.51 1.43 -7.97
C VAL A 61 -2.16 0.11 -8.65
N ALA A 62 -0.95 0.00 -9.21
CA ALA A 62 -0.54 -1.21 -9.92
C ALA A 62 -0.45 -2.45 -9.02
N LEU A 63 0.01 -2.28 -7.76
CA LEU A 63 0.14 -3.37 -6.80
C LEU A 63 -1.18 -3.77 -6.14
N THR A 64 -2.08 -2.81 -5.92
CA THR A 64 -3.31 -3.05 -5.15
C THR A 64 -4.58 -3.10 -5.98
N HIS A 65 -4.53 -2.64 -7.24
CA HIS A 65 -5.69 -2.39 -8.09
C HIS A 65 -6.74 -1.44 -7.47
N ILE A 66 -6.39 -0.73 -6.40
CA ILE A 66 -7.30 0.23 -5.75
C ILE A 66 -7.40 1.50 -6.60
N PRO A 67 -8.61 2.06 -6.79
CA PRO A 67 -8.79 3.30 -7.53
C PRO A 67 -7.92 4.44 -7.02
N ARG A 68 -7.37 5.21 -7.96
CA ARG A 68 -6.44 6.31 -7.67
C ARG A 68 -7.03 7.37 -6.73
N SER A 69 -8.34 7.64 -6.82
CA SER A 69 -9.06 8.57 -5.92
C SER A 69 -9.13 8.02 -4.49
N THR A 70 -9.47 6.74 -4.34
CA THR A 70 -9.47 6.06 -3.04
C THR A 70 -8.09 6.10 -2.38
N LEU A 71 -7.02 5.84 -3.14
CA LEU A 71 -5.66 5.96 -2.63
C LEU A 71 -5.32 7.41 -2.26
N TYR A 72 -5.78 8.41 -3.03
CA TYR A 72 -5.56 9.81 -2.69
C TYR A 72 -6.14 10.16 -1.31
N ASP A 73 -7.41 9.82 -1.07
CA ASP A 73 -8.09 10.13 0.18
C ASP A 73 -7.46 9.44 1.39
N ASN A 74 -7.05 8.17 1.23
CA ASN A 74 -6.44 7.41 2.31
C ASN A 74 -5.00 7.85 2.59
N LEU A 75 -4.18 8.07 1.56
CA LEU A 75 -2.81 8.58 1.75
C LEU A 75 -2.82 9.96 2.40
N ALA A 76 -3.75 10.85 2.02
CA ALA A 76 -3.89 12.16 2.66
C ALA A 76 -4.18 12.03 4.18
N LYS A 77 -5.09 11.12 4.57
CA LYS A 77 -5.40 10.84 5.98
C LYS A 77 -4.22 10.21 6.74
N MET A 78 -3.45 9.35 6.08
CA MET A 78 -2.28 8.72 6.69
C MET A 78 -1.15 9.74 6.91
N ILE A 79 -0.95 10.66 5.96
CA ILE A 79 -0.01 11.79 6.12
C ILE A 79 -0.43 12.68 7.28
N SER A 80 -1.71 13.06 7.37
CA SER A 80 -2.16 13.96 8.43
C SER A 80 -2.05 13.35 9.83
N ARG A 81 -2.02 12.01 9.94
CA ARG A 81 -1.76 11.25 11.17
C ARG A 81 -0.27 10.99 11.43
N GLY A 82 0.62 11.37 10.51
CA GLY A 82 2.05 11.11 10.62
C GLY A 82 2.45 9.65 10.41
N LEU A 83 1.61 8.83 9.77
CA LEU A 83 1.90 7.40 9.54
C LEU A 83 2.82 7.19 8.33
N ILE A 84 2.79 8.11 7.37
CA ILE A 84 3.60 8.08 6.15
C ILE A 84 4.09 9.49 5.82
N ILE A 85 5.22 9.56 5.13
CA ILE A 85 5.83 10.80 4.64
C ILE A 85 5.69 10.87 3.12
N LYS A 86 5.42 12.07 2.61
CA LYS A 86 5.38 12.38 1.19
C LYS A 86 6.64 13.14 0.80
N GLU A 87 7.41 12.60 -0.15
CA GLU A 87 8.62 13.23 -0.67
C GLU A 87 8.45 13.62 -2.13
N SER A 88 8.91 14.82 -2.46
CA SER A 88 8.95 15.32 -3.83
C SER A 88 10.36 15.09 -4.38
N VAL A 89 10.48 14.20 -5.37
CA VAL A 89 11.72 13.96 -6.09
C VAL A 89 11.75 14.88 -7.32
N PRO A 90 12.69 15.84 -7.37
CA PRO A 90 12.87 16.68 -8.54
C PRO A 90 13.22 15.83 -9.76
N ARG A 91 12.87 16.33 -10.93
CA ARG A 91 13.18 15.71 -12.21
C ARG A 91 13.98 16.71 -13.02
N ASP A 92 15.03 16.25 -13.71
CA ASP A 92 15.83 17.10 -14.59
C ASP A 92 15.06 17.60 -15.84
N THR A 93 13.85 17.09 -16.06
CA THR A 93 12.98 17.45 -17.16
C THR A 93 11.85 18.39 -16.72
N ARG A 94 11.40 19.29 -17.61
CA ARG A 94 10.16 20.09 -17.40
C ARG A 94 8.97 19.19 -17.04
N GLY A 95 8.18 19.59 -16.04
CA GLY A 95 6.98 18.89 -15.60
C GLY A 95 6.77 18.92 -14.08
N ARG A 96 5.74 18.21 -13.60
CA ARG A 96 5.51 18.06 -12.15
C ARG A 96 6.52 17.06 -11.56
N PRO A 97 7.02 17.32 -10.34
CA PRO A 97 7.95 16.41 -9.67
C PRO A 97 7.31 15.05 -9.39
N LYS A 98 8.15 14.02 -9.27
CA LYS A 98 7.70 12.67 -8.90
C LYS A 98 7.41 12.68 -7.40
N ILE A 99 6.23 12.19 -7.01
CA ILE A 99 5.86 12.11 -5.59
C ILE A 99 6.01 10.66 -5.13
N LEU A 100 6.84 10.47 -4.10
CA LEU A 100 7.03 9.21 -3.40
C LEU A 100 6.36 9.27 -2.03
N PHE A 101 5.86 8.13 -1.60
CA PHE A 101 5.32 7.89 -0.26
C PHE A 101 6.21 6.85 0.41
N LYS A 102 6.54 7.06 1.68
CA LYS A 102 7.30 6.12 2.51
C LYS A 102 6.67 6.03 3.90
N LYS A 103 6.83 4.89 4.57
CA LYS A 103 6.48 4.78 6.00
C LYS A 103 7.28 5.81 6.81
N ALA A 104 6.62 6.47 7.76
CA ALA A 104 7.23 7.48 8.61
C ALA A 104 8.26 6.87 9.58
#